data_AF-A0A699Q4Z9-F1
#
_entry.id   AF-A0A699Q4Z9-F1
#
_cell.length_a   1.000
_cell.length_b   1.000
_cell.length_c   1.000
_cell.angle_alpha   90.00
_cell.angle_beta   90.00
_cell.angle_gamma   90.00
#
_symmetry.space_group_name_H-M   'P 1'
#
loop_
_entity.id
_entity.type
_entity.pdbx_description
1 polymer ?
#
loop_
_entity_poly.entity_id
_entity_poly.type
_entity_poly.pdbx_seq_one_letter_code
_entity_poly.pdbx_strand_id
1 'polypeptide(L)'
;MEIEDKSEKKRLEDVPIVQNFPEDLPGLPPTRPVEFQIDLVSGAAPVARAPYRLAPSDMKELAEQLKEISDKGFIRPSSSPWGAPVLFVKKKDGSFRMCIDYRELNKLTVKNHYPLPRIDELFDQLQGSSVYSKIDLRTGYHQLRVREEDIPKTAFRTRYGHYEFQVMPFGLTNAPAVFMDLMNRMCKPYLDKFVIVFIDDILIYSKDEKEHEEHL
;
A
#
# COMPACT_ATOMS: atom_id res chain seq x y z
N MET A 1 -6.39 25.84 41.23
CA MET A 1 -6.71 26.65 40.03
C MET A 1 -6.46 25.73 38.86
N GLU A 2 -7.48 24.94 38.52
CA GLU A 2 -7.43 24.02 37.38
C GLU A 2 -7.54 24.88 36.12
N ILE A 3 -6.55 24.78 35.23
CA ILE A 3 -6.61 25.38 33.91
C ILE A 3 -7.40 24.38 33.06
N GLU A 4 -8.68 24.68 32.84
CA GLU A 4 -9.50 23.97 31.85
C GLU A 4 -8.89 24.18 30.46
N ASP A 5 -8.39 23.10 29.87
CA ASP A 5 -8.04 23.05 28.45
C ASP A 5 -9.33 23.08 27.62
N LYS A 6 -9.76 24.29 27.25
CA LYS A 6 -10.90 24.54 26.35
C LYS A 6 -10.46 24.53 24.88
N SER A 7 -9.72 23.52 24.43
CA SER A 7 -9.60 23.30 22.99
C SER A 7 -10.91 22.66 22.51
N GLU A 8 -11.80 23.43 21.88
CA GLU A 8 -12.87 22.87 21.06
C GLU A 8 -12.25 21.91 20.05
N LYS A 9 -12.58 20.62 20.14
CA LYS A 9 -12.11 19.62 19.18
C LYS A 9 -12.71 19.95 17.82
N LYS A 10 -11.94 20.58 16.93
CA LYS A 10 -12.28 20.75 15.51
C LYS A 10 -12.73 19.40 14.95
N ARG A 11 -13.92 19.35 14.35
CA ARG A 11 -14.46 18.15 13.70
C ARG A 11 -13.93 18.10 12.28
N LEU A 12 -13.89 16.91 11.67
CA LEU A 12 -13.46 16.74 10.28
C LEU A 12 -14.24 17.62 9.30
N GLU A 13 -15.52 17.85 9.59
CA GLU A 13 -16.42 18.73 8.83
C GLU A 13 -16.08 20.22 8.93
N ASP A 14 -15.28 20.62 9.93
CA ASP A 14 -14.80 21.99 10.10
C ASP A 14 -13.48 22.23 9.33
N VAL A 15 -12.92 21.20 8.67
CA VAL A 15 -11.70 21.30 7.85
C VAL A 15 -12.09 21.68 6.41
N PRO A 16 -11.55 22.79 5.86
CA PRO A 16 -11.86 23.21 4.50
C PRO A 16 -11.37 22.16 3.48
N ILE A 17 -12.22 21.88 2.48
CA ILE A 17 -11.87 20.99 1.38
C ILE A 17 -11.00 21.76 0.38
N VAL A 18 -9.73 21.40 0.26
CA VAL A 18 -8.80 21.98 -0.73
C VAL A 18 -9.15 21.51 -2.14
N GLN A 19 -9.40 20.21 -2.32
CA GLN A 19 -9.76 19.62 -3.60
C GLN A 19 -10.56 18.33 -3.43
N ASN A 20 -11.55 18.14 -4.30
CA ASN A 20 -12.32 16.89 -4.39
C ASN A 20 -11.69 15.94 -5.41
N PHE A 21 -11.45 14.70 -4.99
CA PHE A 21 -10.99 13.60 -5.84
C PHE A 21 -12.06 12.51 -5.89
N PRO A 22 -12.12 11.72 -6.98
CA PRO A 22 -13.00 10.55 -7.02
C PRO A 22 -12.60 9.54 -5.93
N GLU A 23 -13.58 8.90 -5.29
CA GLU A 23 -13.34 7.90 -4.24
C GLU A 23 -12.61 6.65 -4.76
N ASP A 24 -12.88 6.25 -6.01
CA ASP A 24 -12.28 5.10 -6.66
C ASP A 24 -11.83 5.44 -8.10
N LEU A 25 -10.66 4.94 -8.48
CA LEU A 25 -10.16 5.02 -9.85
C LEU A 25 -10.43 3.68 -10.56
N PRO A 26 -11.22 3.67 -11.65
CA PRO A 26 -11.56 2.43 -12.32
C PRO A 26 -10.39 1.87 -13.12
N GLY A 27 -10.22 0.55 -13.06
CA GLY A 27 -9.27 -0.20 -13.89
C GLY A 27 -7.83 -0.18 -13.38
N LEU A 28 -6.91 -0.61 -14.26
CA LEU A 28 -5.49 -0.66 -13.93
C LEU A 28 -4.89 0.75 -13.85
N PRO A 29 -3.98 1.02 -12.89
CA PRO A 29 -3.27 2.28 -12.83
C PRO A 29 -2.48 2.53 -14.12
N PRO A 30 -2.13 3.77 -14.48
CA PRO A 30 -1.34 4.04 -15.68
C PRO A 30 0.03 3.35 -15.62
N THR A 31 0.60 3.06 -16.80
CA THR A 31 2.00 2.64 -16.89
C THR A 31 2.89 3.78 -16.41
N ARG A 32 3.89 3.45 -15.59
CA ARG A 32 4.86 4.40 -15.03
C ARG A 32 6.28 3.89 -15.33
N PRO A 33 7.30 4.78 -15.32
CA PRO A 33 8.69 4.35 -15.49
C PRO A 33 9.17 3.38 -14.40
N VAL A 34 8.52 3.40 -13.24
CA VAL A 34 8.75 2.46 -12.15
C VAL A 34 7.67 1.39 -12.21
N GLU A 35 8.10 0.14 -12.22
CA GLU A 35 7.26 -1.04 -12.07
C GLU A 35 7.73 -1.83 -10.85
N PHE A 36 6.81 -2.57 -10.24
CA PHE A 36 7.17 -3.46 -9.16
C PHE A 36 7.78 -4.75 -9.71
N GLN A 37 9.03 -5.02 -9.30
CA GLN A 37 9.82 -6.15 -9.74
C GLN A 37 10.01 -7.17 -8.62
N ILE A 38 10.04 -8.45 -8.97
CA ILE A 38 10.27 -9.57 -8.04
C ILE A 38 11.51 -10.33 -8.50
N ASP A 39 12.67 -9.78 -8.16
CA ASP A 39 13.95 -10.43 -8.43
C ASP A 39 14.16 -11.59 -7.46
N LEU A 40 14.45 -12.77 -8.01
CA LEU A 40 14.63 -13.99 -7.24
C LEU A 40 16.12 -14.32 -7.09
N VAL A 41 16.48 -14.99 -6.01
CA VAL A 41 17.82 -15.55 -5.83
C VAL A 41 18.14 -16.55 -6.95
N SER A 42 19.42 -16.67 -7.30
CA SER A 42 19.84 -17.60 -8.35
C SER A 42 19.41 -19.03 -8.04
N GLY A 43 18.83 -19.71 -9.05
CA GLY A 43 18.32 -21.08 -8.92
C GLY A 43 16.95 -21.20 -8.22
N ALA A 44 16.27 -20.09 -7.92
CA ALA A 44 14.92 -20.15 -7.38
C ALA A 44 13.96 -20.86 -8.34
N ALA A 45 13.21 -21.83 -7.79
CA ALA A 45 12.15 -22.54 -8.49
C ALA A 45 10.77 -22.09 -8.00
N PRO A 46 9.71 -22.21 -8.82
CA PRO A 46 8.35 -21.90 -8.41
C PRO A 46 7.92 -22.67 -7.16
N VAL A 47 7.26 -21.96 -6.24
CA VAL A 47 6.67 -22.55 -5.03
C VAL A 47 5.15 -22.44 -5.11
N ALA A 48 4.47 -23.58 -4.93
CA ALA A 48 3.02 -23.66 -4.86
C ALA A 48 2.58 -24.38 -3.58
N ARG A 49 1.81 -23.69 -2.73
CA ARG A 49 1.22 -24.27 -1.51
C ARG A 49 -0.27 -24.51 -1.69
N ALA A 50 -0.78 -25.50 -0.96
CA ALA A 50 -2.22 -25.76 -0.93
C ALA A 50 -2.96 -24.63 -0.18
N PRO A 51 -4.17 -24.24 -0.63
CA PRO A 51 -5.01 -23.31 0.11
C PRO A 51 -5.31 -23.81 1.54
N TYR A 52 -5.39 -22.88 2.49
CA TYR A 52 -5.82 -23.22 3.86
C TYR A 52 -7.29 -23.64 3.89
N ARG A 53 -7.69 -24.38 4.94
CA ARG A 53 -9.11 -24.63 5.20
C ARG A 53 -9.76 -23.34 5.68
N LEU A 54 -10.90 -23.00 5.08
CA LEU A 54 -11.69 -21.82 5.38
C LEU A 54 -13.06 -22.24 5.93
N ALA A 55 -13.58 -21.50 6.90
CA ALA A 55 -14.95 -21.69 7.38
C ALA A 55 -15.96 -21.22 6.32
N PRO A 56 -17.24 -21.67 6.37
CA PRO A 56 -18.24 -21.23 5.39
C PRO A 56 -18.43 -19.71 5.30
N SER A 57 -18.30 -18.99 6.42
CA SER A 57 -18.33 -17.52 6.44
C SER A 57 -17.17 -16.92 5.64
N ASP A 58 -15.96 -17.46 5.82
CA ASP A 58 -14.75 -16.98 5.16
C ASP A 58 -14.79 -17.28 3.66
N MET A 59 -15.47 -18.37 3.26
CA MET A 59 -15.67 -18.72 1.86
C MET A 59 -16.56 -17.69 1.13
N LYS A 60 -17.62 -17.20 1.79
CA LYS A 60 -18.47 -16.14 1.23
C LYS A 60 -17.68 -14.85 1.06
N GLU A 61 -16.96 -14.44 2.11
CA GLU A 61 -16.11 -13.26 2.09
C GLU A 61 -15.03 -13.35 0.98
N LEU A 62 -14.43 -14.53 0.81
CA LEU A 62 -13.46 -14.79 -0.25
C LEU A 62 -14.05 -14.55 -1.64
N ALA A 63 -15.25 -15.07 -1.89
CA ALA A 63 -15.90 -14.87 -3.18
C ALA A 63 -16.22 -13.39 -3.45
N GLU A 64 -16.67 -12.66 -2.44
CA GLU A 64 -16.97 -11.22 -2.52
C GLU A 64 -15.71 -10.39 -2.78
N GLN A 65 -14.65 -10.57 -2.00
CA GLN A 65 -13.39 -9.84 -2.19
C GLN A 65 -12.69 -10.20 -3.50
N LEU A 66 -12.71 -11.48 -3.92
CA LEU A 66 -12.18 -11.89 -5.23
C LEU A 66 -12.90 -11.21 -6.38
N LYS A 67 -14.24 -11.14 -6.31
CA LYS A 67 -15.04 -10.46 -7.32
C LYS A 67 -14.69 -8.99 -7.36
N GLU A 68 -14.60 -8.32 -6.22
CA GLU A 68 -14.26 -6.88 -6.16
C GLU A 68 -12.91 -6.58 -6.84
N ILE A 69 -11.84 -7.31 -6.48
CA ILE A 69 -10.51 -7.04 -7.05
C ILE A 69 -10.38 -7.53 -8.49
N SER A 70 -11.21 -8.49 -8.93
CA SER A 70 -11.31 -8.90 -10.34
C SER A 70 -12.03 -7.84 -11.17
N ASP A 71 -13.15 -7.30 -10.68
CA ASP A 71 -13.93 -6.25 -11.34
C ASP A 71 -13.10 -4.96 -11.49
N LYS A 72 -12.21 -4.67 -10.52
CA LYS A 72 -11.21 -3.59 -10.61
C LYS A 72 -10.08 -3.87 -11.61
N GLY A 73 -9.96 -5.11 -12.09
CA GLY A 73 -8.90 -5.55 -12.99
C GLY A 73 -7.55 -5.78 -12.30
N PHE A 74 -7.49 -5.74 -10.97
CA PHE A 74 -6.22 -5.92 -10.22
C PHE A 74 -5.70 -7.34 -10.30
N ILE A 75 -6.58 -8.32 -10.50
CA ILE A 75 -6.22 -9.72 -10.70
C ILE A 75 -6.80 -10.28 -11.99
N ARG A 76 -6.18 -11.36 -12.49
CA ARG A 76 -6.70 -12.18 -13.60
C ARG A 76 -6.50 -13.66 -13.31
N PRO A 77 -7.27 -14.58 -13.95
CA PRO A 77 -7.01 -16.01 -13.86
C PRO A 77 -5.57 -16.35 -14.27
N SER A 78 -4.94 -17.28 -13.55
CA SER A 78 -3.54 -17.65 -13.75
C SER A 78 -3.36 -19.13 -14.04
N SER A 79 -2.42 -19.46 -14.92
CA SER A 79 -1.87 -20.80 -15.14
C SER A 79 -0.44 -20.95 -14.58
N SER A 80 -0.01 -19.99 -13.75
CA SER A 80 1.35 -19.93 -13.22
C SER A 80 1.73 -21.18 -12.41
N PRO A 81 3.01 -21.61 -12.46
CA PRO A 81 3.52 -22.66 -11.58
C PRO A 81 3.70 -22.19 -10.13
N TRP A 82 3.66 -20.88 -9.86
CA TRP A 82 3.66 -20.31 -8.52
C TRP A 82 2.29 -20.46 -7.87
N GLY A 83 2.20 -20.35 -6.55
CA GLY A 83 0.89 -20.36 -5.90
C GLY A 83 0.94 -20.15 -4.40
N ALA A 84 0.75 -18.92 -3.95
CA ALA A 84 0.60 -18.60 -2.53
C ALA A 84 -0.82 -18.90 -2.02
N PRO A 85 -1.01 -19.39 -0.78
CA PRO A 85 -2.33 -19.60 -0.23
C PRO A 85 -2.94 -18.29 0.29
N VAL A 86 -4.27 -18.19 0.26
CA VAL A 86 -5.02 -17.09 0.88
C VAL A 86 -5.24 -17.35 2.37
N LEU A 87 -5.10 -16.31 3.20
CA LEU A 87 -5.51 -16.29 4.60
C LEU A 87 -6.36 -15.06 4.88
N PHE A 88 -7.15 -15.12 5.96
CA PHE A 88 -7.94 -13.98 6.43
C PHE A 88 -7.40 -13.42 7.73
N VAL A 89 -7.34 -12.10 7.81
CA VAL A 89 -7.02 -11.36 9.04
C VAL A 89 -8.26 -10.57 9.45
N LYS A 90 -8.64 -10.65 10.72
CA LYS A 90 -9.71 -9.79 11.26
C LYS A 90 -9.17 -8.38 11.48
N LYS A 91 -9.88 -7.39 10.93
CA LYS A 91 -9.67 -5.97 11.23
C LYS A 91 -10.25 -5.64 12.61
N LYS A 92 -9.88 -4.45 13.13
CA LYS A 92 -10.39 -3.94 14.42
C LYS A 92 -11.90 -3.75 14.43
N ASP A 93 -12.49 -3.42 13.29
CA ASP A 93 -13.93 -3.25 13.08
C ASP A 93 -14.70 -4.59 12.99
N GLY A 94 -14.01 -5.73 13.09
CA GLY A 94 -14.60 -7.06 12.97
C GLY A 94 -14.72 -7.58 11.53
N SER A 95 -14.49 -6.74 10.51
CA SER A 95 -14.45 -7.18 9.11
C SER A 95 -13.22 -8.03 8.81
N PHE A 96 -13.29 -8.83 7.75
CA PHE A 96 -12.18 -9.67 7.32
C PHE A 96 -11.39 -8.99 6.19
N ARG A 97 -10.08 -9.20 6.19
CA ARG A 97 -9.18 -8.78 5.11
C ARG A 97 -8.56 -10.02 4.48
N MET A 98 -8.78 -10.19 3.18
CA MET A 98 -8.06 -11.20 2.40
C MET A 98 -6.58 -10.81 2.32
N CYS A 99 -5.70 -11.73 2.67
CA CYS A 99 -4.25 -11.58 2.55
C CYS A 99 -3.66 -12.79 1.83
N ILE A 100 -2.66 -12.54 1.00
CA ILE A 100 -1.92 -13.59 0.32
C ILE A 100 -0.66 -13.91 1.11
N ASP A 101 -0.47 -15.19 1.43
CA ASP A 101 0.67 -15.65 2.22
C ASP A 101 1.91 -15.84 1.34
N TYR A 102 2.56 -14.73 0.99
CA TYR A 102 3.79 -14.72 0.18
C TYR A 102 5.05 -15.10 0.96
N ARG A 103 4.96 -15.65 2.18
CA ARG A 103 6.16 -15.94 2.99
C ARG A 103 7.19 -16.81 2.28
N GLU A 104 6.77 -17.82 1.51
CA GLU A 104 7.72 -18.65 0.76
C GLU A 104 8.33 -17.92 -0.44
N LEU A 105 7.53 -17.13 -1.18
CA LEU A 105 8.05 -16.30 -2.26
C LEU A 105 9.06 -15.28 -1.72
N ASN A 106 8.73 -14.61 -0.63
CA ASN A 106 9.56 -13.62 0.05
C ASN A 106 10.93 -14.14 0.51
N LYS A 107 11.04 -15.43 0.84
CA LYS A 107 12.34 -16.07 1.17
C LYS A 107 13.23 -16.20 -0.06
N LEU A 108 12.63 -16.32 -1.25
CA LEU A 108 13.32 -16.47 -2.53
C LEU A 108 13.59 -15.12 -3.21
N THR A 109 12.94 -14.05 -2.76
CA THR A 109 13.13 -12.69 -3.30
C THR A 109 14.45 -12.08 -2.80
N VAL A 110 15.22 -11.49 -3.70
CA VAL A 110 16.38 -10.65 -3.36
C VAL A 110 15.87 -9.41 -2.64
N LYS A 111 16.34 -9.20 -1.41
CA LYS A 111 15.86 -8.10 -0.55
C LYS A 111 16.40 -6.77 -1.06
N ASN A 112 15.50 -5.80 -1.22
CA ASN A 112 15.87 -4.42 -1.49
C ASN A 112 16.22 -3.72 -0.17
N HIS A 113 17.46 -3.23 -0.05
CA HIS A 113 17.94 -2.44 1.08
C HIS A 113 17.76 -0.94 0.86
N TYR A 114 16.57 -0.54 0.43
CA TYR A 114 16.25 0.87 0.22
C TYR A 114 16.37 1.63 1.55
N PRO A 115 17.05 2.79 1.59
CA PRO A 115 17.23 3.55 2.81
C PRO A 115 15.89 4.14 3.25
N LEU A 116 15.41 3.70 4.41
CA LEU A 116 14.29 4.36 5.09
C LEU A 116 14.84 5.51 5.94
N PRO A 117 14.17 6.68 5.94
CA PRO A 117 14.61 7.81 6.76
C PRO A 117 14.56 7.42 8.25
N ARG A 118 15.50 7.94 9.03
CA ARG A 118 15.49 7.71 10.49
C ARG A 118 14.42 8.58 11.13
N ILE A 119 13.79 8.04 12.17
CA ILE A 119 12.74 8.76 12.90
C ILE A 119 13.26 10.10 13.45
N ASP A 120 14.49 10.14 13.97
CA ASP A 120 15.09 11.38 14.50
C ASP A 120 15.29 12.42 13.39
N GLU A 121 15.73 12.01 12.18
CA GLU A 121 15.87 12.90 11.03
C GLU A 121 14.51 13.49 10.60
N LEU A 122 13.44 12.69 10.67
CA LEU A 122 12.10 13.18 10.40
C LEU A 122 11.66 14.22 11.43
N PHE A 123 11.98 14.04 12.71
CA PHE A 123 11.62 15.03 13.75
C PHE A 123 12.39 16.34 13.60
N ASP A 124 13.67 16.29 13.24
CA ASP A 124 14.49 17.48 13.01
C ASP A 124 13.89 18.35 11.87
N GLN A 125 13.34 17.72 10.83
CA GLN A 125 12.68 18.42 9.73
C GLN A 125 11.38 19.14 10.13
N LEU A 126 10.69 18.67 11.16
CA LEU A 126 9.45 19.27 11.65
C LEU A 126 9.70 20.46 12.59
N GLN A 127 10.96 20.74 12.93
CA GLN A 127 11.27 21.81 13.88
C GLN A 127 10.84 23.18 13.33
N GLY A 128 10.04 23.90 14.12
CA GLY A 128 9.53 25.22 13.76
C GLY A 128 8.23 25.20 12.94
N SER A 129 7.70 24.02 12.61
CA SER A 129 6.37 23.86 12.04
C SER A 129 5.29 23.88 13.11
N SER A 130 4.12 24.44 12.78
CA SER A 130 2.97 24.48 13.68
C SER A 130 1.71 23.87 13.08
N VAL A 131 1.68 23.69 11.75
CA VAL A 131 0.54 23.13 11.01
C VAL A 131 0.99 21.89 10.23
N TYR A 132 0.18 20.84 10.28
CA TYR A 132 0.49 19.54 9.69
C TYR A 132 -0.74 18.94 9.01
N SER A 133 -0.54 18.36 7.83
CA SER A 133 -1.54 17.55 7.13
C SER A 133 -0.95 16.19 6.79
N LYS A 134 -1.76 15.15 6.92
CA LYS A 134 -1.36 13.77 6.62
C LYS A 134 -2.23 13.21 5.50
N ILE A 135 -1.58 12.71 4.46
CA ILE A 135 -2.22 11.97 3.37
C ILE A 135 -1.92 10.48 3.59
N ASP A 136 -2.96 9.65 3.72
CA ASP A 136 -2.85 8.18 3.86
C ASP A 136 -3.10 7.52 2.49
N LEU A 137 -2.09 6.83 1.97
CA LEU A 137 -2.12 6.11 0.70
C LEU A 137 -2.43 4.63 0.92
N ARG A 138 -3.34 4.28 1.84
CA ARG A 138 -3.63 2.90 2.27
C ARG A 138 -3.91 1.87 1.16
N THR A 139 -4.33 2.30 -0.04
CA THR A 139 -4.51 1.45 -1.24
C THR A 139 -3.46 1.72 -2.34
N GLY A 140 -2.48 2.55 -2.04
CA GLY A 140 -1.43 3.05 -2.92
C GLY A 140 -0.58 1.94 -3.52
N TYR A 141 -0.42 0.80 -2.86
CA TYR A 141 0.29 -0.34 -3.46
C TYR A 141 -0.38 -0.81 -4.75
N HIS A 142 -1.71 -0.87 -4.78
CA HIS A 142 -2.44 -1.22 -6.00
C HIS A 142 -2.34 -0.16 -7.11
N GLN A 143 -1.77 1.02 -6.82
CA GLN A 143 -1.49 2.04 -7.82
C GLN A 143 -0.19 1.78 -8.59
N LEU A 144 0.63 0.80 -8.21
CA LEU A 144 1.84 0.42 -8.94
C LEU A 144 1.63 -0.89 -9.69
N ARG A 145 1.96 -0.93 -10.99
CA ARG A 145 1.89 -2.17 -11.79
C ARG A 145 3.04 -3.12 -11.43
N VAL A 146 2.76 -4.42 -11.48
CA VAL A 146 3.81 -5.44 -11.47
C VAL A 146 4.39 -5.54 -12.89
N ARG A 147 5.71 -5.67 -13.01
CA ARG A 147 6.37 -5.95 -14.30
C ARG A 147 5.77 -7.22 -14.91
N GLU A 148 5.44 -7.22 -16.20
CA GLU A 148 4.69 -8.32 -16.85
C GLU A 148 5.34 -9.71 -16.61
N GLU A 149 6.67 -9.78 -16.64
CA GLU A 149 7.45 -11.01 -16.38
C GLU A 149 7.40 -11.51 -14.93
N ASP A 150 7.01 -10.64 -14.00
CA ASP A 150 6.87 -10.93 -12.57
C ASP A 150 5.43 -11.19 -12.15
N ILE A 151 4.43 -10.87 -12.99
CA ILE A 151 3.02 -11.13 -12.70
C ILE A 151 2.77 -12.59 -12.30
N PRO A 152 3.27 -13.62 -13.03
CA PRO A 152 3.05 -15.01 -12.64
C PRO A 152 3.58 -15.37 -11.25
N LYS A 153 4.59 -14.65 -10.74
CA LYS A 153 5.17 -14.90 -9.41
C LYS A 153 4.21 -14.49 -8.29
N THR A 154 3.30 -13.56 -8.56
CA THR A 154 2.24 -13.12 -7.63
C THR A 154 1.05 -14.08 -7.58
N ALA A 155 1.12 -15.22 -8.27
CA ALA A 155 -0.02 -16.10 -8.36
C ALA A 155 -0.40 -16.70 -6.99
N PHE A 156 -1.70 -16.77 -6.73
CA PHE A 156 -2.27 -17.21 -5.47
C PHE A 156 -3.48 -18.10 -5.69
N ARG A 157 -3.58 -19.14 -4.85
CA ARG A 157 -4.51 -20.25 -4.98
C ARG A 157 -5.67 -20.11 -4.02
N THR A 158 -6.86 -20.25 -4.56
CA THR A 158 -8.11 -20.27 -3.82
C THR A 158 -8.86 -21.57 -4.11
N ARG A 159 -10.00 -21.78 -3.44
CA ARG A 159 -10.90 -22.89 -3.81
C ARG A 159 -11.66 -22.65 -5.11
N TYR A 160 -11.74 -21.41 -5.57
CA TYR A 160 -12.48 -21.00 -6.77
C TYR A 160 -11.59 -20.94 -8.02
N GLY A 161 -10.27 -21.03 -7.85
CA GLY A 161 -9.34 -21.00 -8.97
C GLY A 161 -7.97 -20.49 -8.56
N HIS A 162 -7.17 -20.23 -9.59
CA HIS A 162 -5.85 -19.66 -9.48
C HIS A 162 -5.86 -18.28 -10.12
N TYR A 163 -5.30 -17.28 -9.45
CA TYR A 163 -5.30 -15.89 -9.88
C TYR A 163 -3.92 -15.28 -9.69
N GLU A 164 -3.60 -14.25 -10.44
CA GLU A 164 -2.36 -13.48 -10.34
C GLU A 164 -2.67 -11.99 -10.33
N PHE A 165 -1.83 -11.21 -9.63
CA PHE A 165 -1.96 -9.77 -9.50
C PHE A 165 -1.22 -9.03 -10.63
N GLN A 166 -1.92 -8.07 -11.24
CA GLN A 166 -1.38 -7.15 -12.23
C GLN A 166 -0.84 -5.85 -11.59
N VAL A 167 -1.23 -5.59 -10.34
CA VAL A 167 -0.79 -4.46 -9.51
C VAL A 167 -0.12 -4.98 -8.25
N MET A 168 0.80 -4.22 -7.67
CA MET A 168 1.61 -4.66 -6.53
C MET A 168 0.71 -5.06 -5.35
N PRO A 169 0.66 -6.36 -4.97
CA PRO A 169 -0.16 -6.81 -3.86
C PRO A 169 0.53 -6.58 -2.52
N PHE A 170 -0.28 -6.50 -1.46
CA PHE A 170 0.23 -6.52 -0.09
C PHE A 170 0.93 -7.85 0.24
N GLY A 171 1.90 -7.78 1.15
CA GLY A 171 2.60 -8.95 1.71
C GLY A 171 3.88 -9.34 0.99
N LEU A 172 4.26 -8.67 -0.10
CA LEU A 172 5.55 -8.86 -0.77
C LEU A 172 6.67 -8.05 -0.07
N THR A 173 7.84 -8.66 0.12
CA THR A 173 8.93 -8.08 0.92
C THR A 173 9.40 -6.71 0.45
N ASN A 174 9.51 -6.49 -0.86
CA ASN A 174 10.04 -5.24 -1.40
C ASN A 174 8.97 -4.17 -1.66
N ALA A 175 7.68 -4.44 -1.39
CA ALA A 175 6.60 -3.50 -1.70
C ALA A 175 6.77 -2.12 -1.02
N PRO A 176 7.07 -2.03 0.29
CA PRO A 176 7.30 -0.74 0.93
C PRO A 176 8.50 0.02 0.35
N ALA A 177 9.58 -0.68 0.02
CA ALA A 177 10.80 -0.08 -0.51
C ALA A 177 10.59 0.52 -1.92
N VAL A 178 9.91 -0.22 -2.80
CA VAL A 178 9.60 0.28 -4.15
C VAL A 178 8.58 1.42 -4.10
N PHE A 179 7.59 1.33 -3.20
CA PHE A 179 6.62 2.40 -3.01
C PHE A 179 7.30 3.68 -2.51
N MET A 180 8.22 3.56 -1.54
CA MET A 180 9.05 4.67 -1.06
C MET A 180 9.88 5.32 -2.17
N ASP A 181 10.55 4.54 -3.02
CA ASP A 181 11.32 5.06 -4.16
C ASP A 181 10.42 5.84 -5.13
N LEU A 182 9.23 5.30 -5.45
CA LEU A 182 8.25 5.99 -6.29
C LEU A 182 7.82 7.32 -5.68
N MET A 183 7.42 7.31 -4.40
CA MET A 183 6.95 8.50 -3.70
C MET A 183 8.06 9.55 -3.57
N ASN A 184 9.29 9.14 -3.26
CA ASN A 184 10.43 10.06 -3.21
C ASN A 184 10.73 10.69 -4.57
N ARG A 185 10.58 9.96 -5.67
CA ARG A 185 10.74 10.53 -7.02
C ARG A 185 9.65 11.55 -7.35
N MET A 186 8.39 11.26 -6.99
CA MET A 186 7.27 12.17 -7.24
C MET A 186 7.34 13.43 -6.37
N CYS A 187 7.66 13.27 -5.09
CA CYS A 187 7.74 14.35 -4.12
C CYS A 187 9.11 15.05 -4.10
N LYS A 188 10.07 14.62 -4.93
CA LYS A 188 11.47 15.13 -4.95
C LYS A 188 11.58 16.66 -4.89
N PRO A 189 10.75 17.46 -5.59
CA PRO A 189 10.82 18.92 -5.51
C PRO A 189 10.47 19.50 -4.13
N TYR A 190 9.76 18.74 -3.31
CA TYR A 190 9.16 19.14 -2.02
C TYR A 190 9.79 18.45 -0.80
N LEU A 191 10.54 17.37 -1.03
CA LEU A 191 11.34 16.71 0.02
C LEU A 191 12.30 17.72 0.67
N ASP A 192 12.51 17.56 1.97
CA ASP A 192 13.36 18.42 2.82
C ASP A 192 12.93 19.89 2.87
N LYS A 193 11.74 20.23 2.34
CA LYS A 193 11.17 21.58 2.38
C LYS A 193 9.91 21.62 3.24
N PHE A 194 8.91 20.85 2.83
CA PHE A 194 7.60 20.82 3.48
C PHE A 194 6.88 19.48 3.34
N VAL A 195 7.54 18.46 2.77
CA VAL A 195 6.98 17.11 2.59
C VAL A 195 7.92 16.07 3.15
N ILE A 196 7.39 15.21 4.02
CA ILE A 196 7.99 13.96 4.47
C ILE A 196 7.20 12.79 3.89
N VAL A 197 7.89 11.83 3.31
CA VAL A 197 7.30 10.58 2.83
C VAL A 197 7.75 9.45 3.74
N PHE A 198 6.79 8.68 4.26
CA PHE A 198 7.05 7.50 5.07
C PHE A 198 6.08 6.35 4.76
N ILE A 199 6.56 5.40 3.96
CA ILE A 199 5.83 4.25 3.46
C ILE A 199 4.51 4.69 2.79
N ASP A 200 3.38 4.51 3.46
CA ASP A 200 2.05 4.82 2.94
C ASP A 200 1.57 6.22 3.36
N ASP A 201 2.37 6.94 4.15
CA ASP A 201 2.01 8.24 4.70
C ASP A 201 2.84 9.36 4.03
N ILE A 202 2.15 10.41 3.59
CA ILE A 202 2.79 11.68 3.26
C ILE A 202 2.40 12.69 4.34
N LEU A 203 3.40 13.29 4.97
CA LEU A 203 3.24 14.37 5.93
C LEU A 203 3.63 15.69 5.27
N ILE A 204 2.69 16.62 5.22
CA ILE A 204 2.91 18.00 4.78
C ILE A 204 2.99 18.86 6.03
N TYR A 205 4.02 19.71 6.14
CA TYR A 205 4.27 20.54 7.32
C TYR A 205 4.56 21.99 6.93
N SER A 206 4.07 22.93 7.75
CA SER A 206 4.21 24.38 7.52
C SER A 206 4.32 25.15 8.83
N LYS A 207 4.83 26.38 8.77
CA LYS A 207 5.00 27.26 9.96
C LYS A 207 3.71 27.92 10.39
N ASP A 208 2.81 28.20 9.45
CA ASP A 208 1.50 28.83 9.70
C ASP A 208 0.44 28.33 8.70
N GLU A 209 -0.83 28.68 8.94
CA GLU A 209 -1.97 28.22 8.12
C GLU A 209 -1.90 28.74 6.68
N LYS A 210 -1.37 29.94 6.45
CA LYS A 210 -1.29 30.54 5.11
C LYS A 210 -0.26 29.82 4.24
N GLU A 211 0.92 29.58 4.78
CA GLU A 211 1.94 28.77 4.10
C GLU A 211 1.44 27.33 3.87
N HIS A 212 0.61 26.80 4.78
CA HIS A 212 0.03 25.47 4.62
C HIS A 212 -0.96 25.35 3.46
N GLU A 213 -1.80 26.36 3.24
CA GLU A 213 -2.69 26.41 2.08
C GLU A 213 -1.92 26.43 0.75
N GLU A 214 -0.73 27.04 0.70
CA GLU A 214 0.13 27.03 -0.49
C GLU A 214 0.85 25.70 -0.71
N HIS A 215 1.10 24.93 0.36
CA HIS A 215 1.75 23.62 0.31
C HIS A 215 0.81 22.46 -0.06
N LEU A 216 -0.50 22.60 0.17
CA LEU A 216 -1.54 21.61 -0.14
C LEU A 216 -1.95 21.64 -1.62
#